data_AF-A0A382NZV6-F1
#
_entry.id   AF-A0A382NZV6-F1
#
_cell.length_a   1.000
_cell.length_b   1.000
_cell.length_c   1.000
_cell.angle_alpha   90.00
_cell.angle_beta   90.00
_cell.angle_gamma   90.00
#
_symmetry.space_group_name_H-M   'P 1'
#
loop_
_entity.id
_entity.type
_entity.pdbx_description
1 polymer ?
#
loop_
_entity_poly.entity_id
_entity_poly.type
_entity_poly.pdbx_seq_one_letter_code
_entity_poly.pdbx_strand_id
1 'polypeptide(L)'
;MDVFDLTITAITCIFFMSLVAIISYYKTKGEVGTPDGYFLASRGLNGIFIAGSLLLTNLSAEHLIGLNGSAYGYNLSSMAWEVTAAISTICMAYIFLPRYLAGAFTTLPEFLCNRFDEDVRRLLVILFMFGYGLVTIPSVLYSGSIAVLMLFDLPSILNLSYSQSLAITIVMIGSIGAVYAIFGGLKAVAVSDTLNGIGLLI
;
A
#
# COMPACT_ATOMS: atom_id res chain seq x y z
N MET A 1 15.86 -22.03 9.60
CA MET A 1 14.83 -22.09 10.67
C MET A 1 14.47 -23.54 10.90
N ASP A 2 14.21 -23.94 12.13
CA ASP A 2 13.64 -25.27 12.37
C ASP A 2 12.22 -25.32 11.78
N VAL A 3 11.80 -26.51 11.31
CA VAL A 3 10.48 -26.72 10.68
C VAL A 3 9.35 -26.27 11.62
N PHE A 4 9.57 -26.37 12.92
CA PHE A 4 8.64 -25.91 13.94
C PHE A 4 8.45 -24.38 13.92
N ASP A 5 9.53 -23.60 13.89
CA ASP A 5 9.49 -22.13 13.85
C ASP A 5 8.84 -21.63 12.56
N LEU A 6 9.15 -22.28 11.44
CA LEU A 6 8.56 -21.99 10.15
C LEU A 6 7.06 -22.23 10.15
N THR A 7 6.62 -23.35 10.73
CA THR A 7 5.21 -23.71 10.85
C THR A 7 4.46 -22.71 11.73
N ILE A 8 5.04 -22.31 12.86
CA ILE A 8 4.45 -21.29 13.74
C ILE A 8 4.32 -19.96 13.00
N THR A 9 5.37 -19.53 12.31
CA THR A 9 5.37 -18.27 11.55
C THR A 9 4.31 -18.27 10.45
N ALA A 10 4.14 -19.39 9.75
CA ALA A 10 3.12 -19.52 8.72
C ALA A 10 1.71 -19.47 9.31
N ILE A 11 1.47 -20.17 10.41
CA ILE A 11 0.16 -20.20 11.07
C ILE A 11 -0.20 -18.81 11.61
N THR A 12 0.71 -18.12 12.30
CA THR A 12 0.44 -16.79 12.85
C THR A 12 0.22 -15.76 11.75
N CYS A 13 1.00 -15.82 10.66
CA CYS A 13 0.82 -14.96 9.49
C CYS A 13 -0.54 -15.18 8.83
N ILE A 14 -0.91 -16.44 8.54
CA ILE A 14 -2.21 -16.78 7.95
C ILE A 14 -3.35 -16.37 8.88
N PHE A 15 -3.21 -16.59 10.19
CA PHE A 15 -4.21 -16.18 11.17
C PHE A 15 -4.42 -14.67 11.17
N PHE A 16 -3.35 -13.88 11.23
CA PHE A 16 -3.42 -12.42 11.22
C PHE A 16 -4.02 -11.90 9.92
N MET A 17 -3.53 -12.38 8.76
CA MET A 17 -4.06 -12.00 7.45
C MET A 17 -5.54 -12.35 7.29
N SER A 18 -5.96 -13.53 7.76
CA SER A 18 -7.35 -13.96 7.72
C SER A 18 -8.23 -13.09 8.62
N LEU A 19 -7.74 -12.74 9.82
CA LEU A 19 -8.45 -11.86 10.75
C LEU A 19 -8.67 -10.48 10.14
N VAL A 20 -7.63 -9.88 9.55
CA VAL A 20 -7.74 -8.57 8.87
C VAL A 20 -8.71 -8.66 7.70
N ALA A 21 -8.59 -9.70 6.85
CA ALA A 21 -9.48 -9.89 5.70
C ALA A 21 -10.95 -10.03 6.13
N ILE A 22 -11.23 -10.81 7.17
CA ILE A 22 -12.59 -11.01 7.70
C ILE A 22 -13.15 -9.70 8.26
N ILE A 23 -12.38 -8.96 9.06
CA ILE A 23 -12.84 -7.68 9.63
C ILE A 23 -13.11 -6.65 8.52
N SER A 24 -12.21 -6.55 7.53
CA SER A 24 -12.39 -5.67 6.37
C SER A 24 -13.61 -6.05 5.55
N TYR A 25 -13.85 -7.35 5.35
CA TYR A 25 -15.03 -7.83 4.63
C TYR A 25 -16.33 -7.49 5.36
N TYR A 26 -16.41 -7.76 6.66
CA TYR A 26 -17.61 -7.45 7.46
C TYR A 26 -17.92 -5.95 7.50
N LYS A 27 -16.90 -5.08 7.56
CA LYS A 27 -17.09 -3.62 7.57
C LYS A 27 -17.43 -3.00 6.22
N THR A 28 -17.18 -3.73 5.12
CA THR A 28 -17.37 -3.22 3.75
C THR A 28 -18.56 -3.87 3.04
N LYS A 29 -19.17 -4.90 3.65
CA LYS A 29 -20.32 -5.60 3.10
C LYS A 29 -21.50 -4.64 2.86
N GLY A 30 -21.92 -4.52 1.60
CA GLY A 30 -23.11 -3.77 1.18
C GLY A 30 -22.86 -2.39 0.56
N GLU A 31 -21.62 -1.89 0.57
CA GLU A 31 -21.30 -0.53 0.07
C GLU A 31 -20.60 -0.54 -1.30
N VAL A 32 -20.24 -1.70 -1.83
CA VAL A 32 -19.43 -1.84 -3.06
C VAL A 32 -20.25 -1.69 -4.36
N GLY A 33 -21.59 -1.56 -4.25
CA GLY A 33 -22.51 -1.60 -5.39
C GLY A 33 -22.62 -0.30 -6.20
N THR A 34 -22.10 0.83 -5.70
CA THR A 34 -22.13 2.12 -6.40
C THR A 34 -20.71 2.66 -6.61
N PRO A 35 -20.46 3.45 -7.67
CA PRO A 35 -19.15 4.07 -7.90
C PRO A 35 -18.66 4.91 -6.71
N ASP A 36 -19.56 5.65 -6.05
CA ASP A 36 -19.25 6.42 -4.84
C ASP A 36 -18.91 5.51 -3.64
N GLY A 37 -19.57 4.36 -3.52
CA GLY A 37 -19.23 3.38 -2.49
C GLY A 37 -17.89 2.70 -2.74
N TYR A 38 -17.59 2.35 -4.01
CA TYR A 38 -16.34 1.73 -4.42
C TYR A 38 -15.13 2.67 -4.33
N PHE A 39 -15.25 3.90 -4.84
CA PHE A 39 -14.13 4.85 -4.95
C PHE A 39 -14.06 5.89 -3.83
N LEU A 40 -15.17 6.22 -3.17
CA LEU A 40 -15.20 7.27 -2.14
C LEU A 40 -15.54 6.73 -0.75
N ALA A 41 -15.72 5.41 -0.59
CA ALA A 41 -16.16 4.80 0.67
C ALA A 41 -17.41 5.50 1.26
N SER A 42 -18.31 5.96 0.37
CA SER A 42 -19.48 6.77 0.71
C SER A 42 -19.18 8.01 1.59
N ARG A 43 -17.94 8.52 1.55
CA ARG A 43 -17.43 9.62 2.40
C ARG A 43 -17.57 9.35 3.91
N GLY A 44 -17.76 8.10 4.31
CA GLY A 44 -18.06 7.68 5.69
C GLY A 44 -16.85 7.21 6.50
N LEU A 45 -15.63 7.40 5.99
CA LEU A 45 -14.41 7.01 6.70
C LEU A 45 -14.13 7.97 7.87
N ASN A 46 -13.98 7.41 9.07
CA ASN A 46 -13.56 8.18 10.25
C ASN A 46 -12.08 8.60 10.12
N GLY A 47 -11.71 9.76 10.67
CA GLY A 47 -10.36 10.33 10.60
C GLY A 47 -9.24 9.39 11.05
N ILE A 48 -9.52 8.47 11.99
CA ILE A 48 -8.56 7.44 12.42
C ILE A 48 -8.21 6.48 11.27
N PHE A 49 -9.21 6.02 10.50
CA PHE A 49 -8.97 5.15 9.35
C PHE A 49 -8.27 5.88 8.21
N ILE A 50 -8.58 7.17 8.02
CA ILE A 50 -7.89 8.00 7.04
C ILE A 50 -6.41 8.14 7.41
N ALA A 51 -6.11 8.50 8.66
CA ALA A 51 -4.74 8.64 9.13
C ALA A 51 -3.97 7.31 9.09
N GLY A 52 -4.59 6.21 9.52
CA GLY A 52 -3.98 4.88 9.51
C GLY A 52 -3.66 4.39 8.09
N SER A 53 -4.60 4.56 7.16
CA SER A 53 -4.37 4.19 5.75
C SER A 53 -3.33 5.09 5.08
N LEU A 54 -3.34 6.42 5.32
CA LEU A 54 -2.31 7.33 4.81
C LEU A 54 -0.92 6.96 5.33
N LEU A 55 -0.80 6.60 6.61
CA LEU A 55 0.45 6.15 7.21
C LEU A 55 0.94 4.86 6.54
N LEU A 56 0.12 3.82 6.45
CA LEU A 56 0.55 2.56 5.83
C LEU A 56 0.80 2.68 4.32
N THR A 57 0.05 3.55 3.63
CA THR A 57 0.30 3.83 2.20
C THR A 57 1.67 4.47 2.02
N ASN A 58 2.13 5.26 2.98
CA ASN A 58 3.46 5.86 2.98
C ASN A 58 4.53 4.83 3.41
N LEU A 59 4.29 4.05 4.47
CA LEU A 59 5.19 3.00 4.95
C LEU A 59 4.91 1.66 4.24
N SER A 60 5.47 1.49 3.06
CA SER A 60 5.33 0.26 2.27
C SER A 60 6.51 -0.71 2.45
N ALA A 61 6.43 -1.91 1.85
CA ALA A 61 7.52 -2.88 1.82
C ALA A 61 8.83 -2.31 1.24
N GLU A 62 8.73 -1.32 0.34
CA GLU A 62 9.87 -0.59 -0.20
C GLU A 62 10.64 0.15 0.90
N HIS A 63 9.95 0.73 1.87
CA HIS A 63 10.58 1.48 2.95
C HIS A 63 11.19 0.51 3.98
N LEU A 64 10.47 -0.56 4.31
CA LEU A 64 10.94 -1.56 5.28
C LEU A 64 12.14 -2.38 4.80
N ILE A 65 12.29 -2.60 3.49
CA ILE A 65 13.34 -3.46 2.95
C ILE A 65 14.35 -2.65 2.14
N GLY A 66 13.86 -1.79 1.24
CA GLY A 66 14.70 -0.97 0.38
C GLY A 66 15.44 0.12 1.16
N LEU A 67 14.72 0.95 1.92
CA LEU A 67 15.34 2.05 2.68
C LEU A 67 16.27 1.52 3.78
N ASN A 68 15.85 0.48 4.50
CA ASN A 68 16.68 -0.20 5.49
C ASN A 68 17.91 -0.89 4.85
N GLY A 69 17.74 -1.52 3.69
CA GLY A 69 18.85 -2.07 2.92
C GLY A 69 19.84 -1.00 2.46
N SER A 70 19.35 0.15 2.03
CA SER A 70 20.19 1.31 1.69
C SER A 70 20.91 1.87 2.91
N ALA A 71 20.26 1.94 4.08
CA ALA A 71 20.90 2.40 5.30
C ALA A 71 22.01 1.43 5.77
N TYR A 72 21.79 0.13 5.60
CA TYR A 72 22.77 -0.92 5.91
C TYR A 72 23.97 -0.91 4.95
N GLY A 73 23.72 -0.79 3.64
CA GLY A 73 24.77 -0.82 2.62
C GLY A 73 25.56 0.49 2.50
N TYR A 74 24.96 1.62 2.87
CA TYR A 74 25.57 2.94 2.85
C TYR A 74 25.64 3.51 4.28
N ASN A 75 24.76 4.45 4.61
CA ASN A 75 24.70 5.16 5.89
C ASN A 75 23.25 5.65 6.12
N LEU A 76 22.99 6.31 7.26
CA LEU A 76 21.70 6.92 7.60
C LEU A 76 21.30 8.14 6.74
N SER A 77 21.96 8.41 5.62
CA SER A 77 21.59 9.50 4.71
C SER A 77 20.20 9.32 4.09
N SER A 78 19.74 8.07 3.95
CA SER A 78 18.40 7.74 3.46
C SER A 78 17.27 8.27 4.37
N MET A 79 17.55 8.49 5.66
CA MET A 79 16.60 9.09 6.61
C MET A 79 16.18 10.51 6.23
N ALA A 80 16.99 11.22 5.44
CA ALA A 80 16.65 12.55 4.95
C ALA A 80 15.35 12.55 4.12
N TRP A 81 15.05 11.45 3.41
CA TRP A 81 13.81 11.28 2.64
C TRP A 81 12.58 11.35 3.54
N GLU A 82 12.59 10.58 4.64
CA GLU A 82 11.46 10.52 5.59
C GLU A 82 11.29 11.81 6.39
N VAL A 83 12.39 12.36 6.90
CA VAL A 83 12.34 13.56 7.75
C VAL A 83 11.82 14.77 6.96
N THR A 84 12.23 14.90 5.70
CA THR A 84 11.77 16.01 4.85
C THR A 84 10.31 15.81 4.38
N ALA A 85 9.87 14.56 4.18
CA ALA A 85 8.49 14.24 3.85
C ALA A 85 7.51 14.67 4.96
N ALA A 86 7.88 14.56 6.24
CA ALA A 86 7.06 15.03 7.35
C ALA A 86 6.76 16.55 7.27
N ILE A 87 7.78 17.36 6.97
CA ILE A 87 7.64 18.81 6.80
C ILE A 87 6.74 19.12 5.60
N SER A 88 6.96 18.44 4.47
CA SER A 88 6.12 18.58 3.27
C SER A 88 4.66 18.24 3.54
N THR A 89 4.40 17.21 4.35
CA THR A 89 3.05 16.77 4.73
C THR A 89 2.33 17.83 5.57
N ILE A 90 3.03 18.48 6.50
CA ILE A 90 2.46 19.59 7.27
C ILE A 90 2.07 20.74 6.33
N CYS A 91 2.95 21.12 5.40
CA CYS A 91 2.65 22.13 4.39
C CYS A 91 1.44 21.74 3.52
N MET A 92 1.35 20.47 3.09
CA MET A 92 0.20 19.93 2.35
C MET A 92 -1.11 20.11 3.14
N ALA A 93 -1.11 19.76 4.42
CA ALA A 93 -2.28 19.82 5.28
C ALA A 93 -2.81 21.26 5.50
N TYR A 94 -1.91 22.26 5.62
CA TYR A 94 -2.34 23.64 5.88
C TYR A 94 -2.59 24.46 4.60
N ILE A 95 -1.86 24.20 3.52
CA ILE A 95 -1.89 25.06 2.32
C ILE A 95 -2.81 24.48 1.24
N PHE A 96 -2.70 23.19 0.97
CA PHE A 96 -3.31 22.56 -0.20
C PHE A 96 -4.62 21.84 0.14
N LEU A 97 -4.67 21.12 1.26
CA LEU A 97 -5.86 20.39 1.68
C LEU A 97 -7.11 21.29 1.80
N PRO A 98 -7.07 22.50 2.39
CA PRO A 98 -8.25 23.36 2.45
C PRO A 98 -8.76 23.78 1.07
N ARG A 99 -7.85 23.97 0.11
CA ARG A 99 -8.21 24.34 -1.27
C ARG A 99 -8.83 23.17 -2.03
N TYR A 100 -8.31 21.96 -1.85
CA TYR A 100 -8.86 20.76 -2.48
C TYR A 100 -10.26 20.44 -1.96
N LEU A 101 -10.46 20.55 -0.63
CA LEU A 101 -11.77 20.34 -0.02
C LEU A 101 -12.78 21.43 -0.41
N ALA A 102 -12.37 22.69 -0.47
CA ALA A 102 -13.25 23.79 -0.88
C ALA A 102 -13.73 23.67 -2.34
N GLY A 103 -12.88 23.17 -3.23
CA GLY A 103 -13.23 22.92 -4.64
C GLY A 103 -13.98 21.62 -4.89
N ALA A 104 -14.24 20.81 -3.84
CA ALA A 104 -14.91 19.50 -3.91
C ALA A 104 -14.30 18.52 -4.95
N PHE A 105 -13.01 18.69 -5.28
CA PHE A 105 -12.32 17.84 -6.23
C PHE A 105 -12.15 16.42 -5.69
N THR A 106 -12.35 15.43 -6.56
CA THR A 106 -12.18 14.02 -6.21
C THR A 106 -10.78 13.51 -6.49
N THR A 107 -10.08 14.11 -7.47
CA THR A 107 -8.73 13.69 -7.87
C THR A 107 -7.79 14.87 -8.11
N LEU A 108 -6.48 14.65 -8.00
CA LEU A 108 -5.47 15.67 -8.31
C LEU A 108 -5.49 16.13 -9.79
N PRO A 109 -5.62 15.23 -10.79
CA PRO A 109 -5.77 15.66 -12.18
C PRO A 109 -7.00 16.53 -12.42
N GLU A 110 -8.11 16.29 -11.71
CA GLU A 110 -9.32 17.11 -11.79
C GLU A 110 -9.08 18.54 -11.27
N PHE A 111 -8.37 18.68 -10.14
CA PHE A 111 -7.95 19.99 -9.64
C PHE A 111 -7.10 20.74 -10.67
N LEU A 112 -6.13 20.06 -11.31
CA LEU A 112 -5.25 20.68 -12.30
C LEU A 112 -6.00 21.00 -13.60
N CYS A 113 -6.98 20.19 -14.00
CA CYS A 113 -7.88 20.46 -15.12
C CYS A 113 -8.68 21.76 -14.92
N ASN A 114 -9.20 21.98 -13.72
CA ASN A 114 -9.96 23.19 -13.41
C ASN A 114 -9.08 24.45 -13.45
N ARG A 115 -7.80 24.31 -13.07
CA ARG A 115 -6.85 25.41 -13.04
C ARG A 115 -6.24 25.74 -14.41
N PHE A 116 -6.05 24.72 -15.25
CA PHE A 116 -5.44 24.82 -16.57
C PHE A 116 -6.46 24.40 -17.63
N ASP A 117 -6.44 23.14 -18.05
CA ASP A 117 -7.24 22.63 -19.15
C ASP A 117 -7.25 21.08 -19.19
N GLU A 118 -8.04 20.55 -20.14
CA GLU A 118 -8.26 19.12 -20.33
C GLU A 118 -7.01 18.36 -20.81
N ASP A 119 -6.11 19.00 -21.57
CA ASP A 119 -4.92 18.33 -22.08
C ASP A 119 -3.92 18.07 -20.95
N VAL A 120 -3.78 19.03 -20.03
CA VAL A 120 -3.00 18.85 -18.78
C VAL A 120 -3.55 17.69 -17.94
N ARG A 121 -4.88 17.57 -17.83
CA ARG A 121 -5.51 16.43 -17.12
C ARG A 121 -5.08 15.10 -17.71
N ARG A 122 -5.16 14.95 -19.04
CA ARG A 122 -4.81 13.70 -19.73
C ARG A 122 -3.34 13.37 -19.56
N LEU A 123 -2.46 14.36 -19.70
CA LEU A 123 -1.01 14.17 -19.52
C LEU A 123 -0.68 13.69 -18.10
N LEU A 124 -1.31 14.26 -17.08
CA LEU A 124 -1.11 13.86 -15.68
C LEU A 124 -1.65 12.45 -15.40
N VAL A 125 -2.82 12.10 -15.92
CA VAL A 125 -3.37 10.74 -15.80
C VAL A 125 -2.40 9.73 -16.40
N ILE A 126 -1.90 10.00 -17.62
CA ILE A 126 -0.91 9.15 -18.29
C ILE A 126 0.36 9.05 -17.44
N LEU A 127 0.89 10.18 -16.97
CA LEU A 127 2.09 10.22 -16.13
C LEU A 127 1.92 9.38 -14.85
N PHE A 128 0.79 9.51 -14.15
CA PHE A 128 0.52 8.73 -12.94
C PHE A 128 0.33 7.24 -13.24
N MET A 129 -0.36 6.89 -14.33
CA MET A 129 -0.51 5.49 -14.72
C MET A 129 0.84 4.84 -15.02
N PHE A 130 1.73 5.54 -15.73
CA PHE A 130 3.09 5.06 -15.99
C PHE A 130 3.93 5.00 -14.72
N GLY A 131 3.89 6.04 -13.88
CA GLY A 131 4.64 6.06 -12.62
C GLY A 131 4.25 4.92 -11.68
N TYR A 132 2.96 4.75 -11.43
CA TYR A 132 2.47 3.66 -10.58
C TYR A 132 2.68 2.29 -11.23
N GLY A 133 2.36 2.15 -12.51
CA GLY A 133 2.41 0.87 -13.22
C GLY A 133 3.82 0.34 -13.46
N LEU A 134 4.79 1.22 -13.75
CA LEU A 134 6.15 0.81 -14.11
C LEU A 134 7.17 0.96 -12.98
N VAL A 135 6.92 1.83 -12.00
CA VAL A 135 7.89 2.13 -10.95
C VAL A 135 7.36 1.64 -9.61
N THR A 136 6.26 2.22 -9.11
CA THR A 136 5.82 1.97 -7.74
C THR A 136 5.37 0.52 -7.52
N ILE A 137 4.47 0.00 -8.36
CA ILE A 137 3.92 -1.35 -8.19
C ILE A 137 5.03 -2.42 -8.31
N PRO A 138 5.90 -2.41 -9.34
CA PRO A 138 7.01 -3.36 -9.42
C PRO A 138 7.98 -3.27 -8.24
N SER A 139 8.35 -2.07 -7.79
CA SER A 139 9.25 -1.89 -6.64
C SER A 139 8.68 -2.45 -5.34
N VAL A 140 7.39 -2.20 -5.07
CA VAL A 140 6.70 -2.72 -3.87
C VAL A 140 6.53 -4.24 -3.95
N LEU A 141 6.15 -4.80 -5.11
CA LEU A 141 6.03 -6.24 -5.28
C LEU A 141 7.37 -6.96 -5.15
N TYR A 142 8.43 -6.39 -5.72
CA TYR A 142 9.79 -6.96 -5.63
C TYR A 142 10.30 -6.96 -4.20
N SER A 143 10.25 -5.80 -3.52
CA SER A 143 10.66 -5.69 -2.11
C SER A 143 9.82 -6.61 -1.23
N GLY A 144 8.49 -6.57 -1.33
CA GLY A 144 7.60 -7.45 -0.56
C GLY A 144 7.88 -8.94 -0.79
N SER A 145 8.21 -9.34 -2.01
CA SER A 145 8.55 -10.73 -2.32
C SER A 145 9.87 -11.17 -1.71
N ILE A 146 10.88 -10.27 -1.63
CA ILE A 146 12.13 -10.55 -0.93
C ILE A 146 11.87 -10.79 0.56
N ALA A 147 11.03 -9.97 1.21
CA ALA A 147 10.68 -10.18 2.62
C ALA A 147 10.07 -11.57 2.85
N VAL A 148 9.05 -11.94 2.05
CA VAL A 148 8.40 -13.25 2.17
C VAL A 148 9.39 -14.38 1.91
N LEU A 149 10.23 -14.24 0.88
CA LEU A 149 11.20 -15.27 0.50
C LEU A 149 12.24 -15.50 1.61
N MET A 150 12.70 -14.43 2.28
CA MET A 150 13.64 -14.51 3.40
C MET A 150 12.99 -14.99 4.71
N LEU A 151 11.76 -14.54 5.01
CA LEU A 151 11.06 -14.90 6.25
C LEU A 151 10.65 -16.37 6.29
N PHE A 152 10.25 -16.92 5.14
CA PHE A 152 9.77 -18.30 5.05
C PHE A 152 10.78 -19.26 4.45
N ASP A 153 11.99 -18.81 4.09
CA ASP A 153 13.00 -19.64 3.41
C ASP A 153 12.43 -20.46 2.25
N LEU A 154 11.63 -19.80 1.40
CA LEU A 154 10.91 -20.42 0.28
C LEU A 154 11.80 -21.26 -0.67
N PRO A 155 13.04 -20.86 -0.99
CA PRO A 155 13.90 -21.65 -1.88
C PRO A 155 14.17 -23.06 -1.34
N SER A 156 14.35 -23.18 -0.03
CA SER A 156 14.54 -24.46 0.67
C SER A 156 13.27 -25.30 0.69
N ILE A 157 12.10 -24.68 0.88
CA ILE A 157 10.81 -25.38 0.92
C ILE A 157 10.41 -25.88 -0.47
N LEU A 158 10.51 -25.01 -1.48
CA LEU A 158 10.05 -25.30 -2.83
C LEU A 158 11.07 -26.15 -3.62
N ASN A 159 12.30 -26.29 -3.12
CA ASN A 159 13.44 -26.91 -3.83
C ASN A 159 13.67 -26.29 -5.22
N LEU A 160 13.45 -24.97 -5.32
CA LEU A 160 13.58 -24.20 -6.56
C LEU A 160 14.74 -23.20 -6.46
N SER A 161 15.26 -22.78 -7.61
CA SER A 161 16.22 -21.68 -7.67
C SER A 161 15.63 -20.40 -7.06
N TYR A 162 16.48 -19.56 -6.47
CA TYR A 162 16.10 -18.26 -5.91
C TYR A 162 15.26 -17.43 -6.88
N SER A 163 15.67 -17.35 -8.16
CA SER A 163 14.96 -16.58 -9.18
C SER A 163 13.56 -17.12 -9.48
N GLN A 164 13.39 -18.44 -9.45
CA GLN A 164 12.08 -19.08 -9.67
C GLN A 164 11.17 -18.87 -8.47
N SER A 165 11.70 -19.05 -7.26
CA SER A 165 10.98 -18.80 -6.00
C SER A 165 10.52 -17.35 -5.90
N LEU A 166 11.38 -16.41 -6.28
CA LEU A 166 11.06 -14.98 -6.31
C LEU A 166 9.93 -14.69 -7.31
N ALA A 167 10.01 -15.20 -8.54
CA ALA A 167 8.98 -14.98 -9.56
C ALA A 167 7.60 -15.52 -9.12
N ILE A 168 7.57 -16.72 -8.53
CA ILE A 168 6.34 -17.32 -7.99
C ILE A 168 5.78 -16.44 -6.87
N THR A 169 6.63 -15.97 -5.96
CA THR A 169 6.22 -15.12 -4.83
C THR A 169 5.64 -13.79 -5.31
N ILE A 170 6.25 -13.16 -6.32
CA ILE A 170 5.73 -11.92 -6.93
C ILE A 170 4.32 -12.14 -7.50
N VAL A 171 4.12 -13.22 -8.25
CA VAL A 171 2.81 -13.54 -8.84
C VAL A 171 1.78 -13.86 -7.76
N MET A 172 2.18 -14.58 -6.71
CA MET A 172 1.30 -14.90 -5.58
C MET A 172 0.86 -13.64 -4.82
N ILE A 173 1.79 -12.77 -4.41
CA ILE A 173 1.47 -11.53 -3.70
C ILE A 173 0.63 -10.60 -4.60
N GLY A 174 1.02 -10.46 -5.87
CA GLY A 174 0.30 -9.62 -6.84
C GLY A 174 -1.13 -10.09 -7.10
N SER A 175 -1.34 -11.41 -7.24
CA SER A 175 -2.68 -11.98 -7.45
C SER A 175 -3.57 -11.85 -6.21
N ILE A 176 -3.05 -12.14 -5.01
CA ILE A 176 -3.80 -11.97 -3.76
C ILE A 176 -4.17 -10.50 -3.56
N GLY A 177 -3.21 -9.58 -3.76
CA GLY A 177 -3.44 -8.14 -3.68
C GLY A 177 -4.47 -7.65 -4.69
N ALA A 178 -4.41 -8.13 -5.94
CA ALA A 178 -5.37 -7.78 -6.97
C ALA A 178 -6.79 -8.27 -6.65
N VAL A 179 -6.95 -9.52 -6.21
CA VAL A 179 -8.25 -10.06 -5.78
C VAL A 179 -8.80 -9.20 -4.64
N TYR A 180 -7.99 -8.91 -3.63
CA TYR A 180 -8.41 -8.09 -2.51
C TYR A 180 -8.84 -6.68 -2.94
N ALA A 181 -8.08 -6.02 -3.80
CA ALA A 181 -8.40 -4.68 -4.28
C ALA A 181 -9.66 -4.63 -5.15
N ILE A 182 -9.81 -5.58 -6.09
CA ILE A 182 -10.93 -5.64 -7.04
C ILE A 182 -12.26 -5.90 -6.32
N PHE A 183 -12.27 -6.81 -5.35
CA PHE A 183 -13.50 -7.16 -4.63
C PHE A 183 -13.78 -6.30 -3.39
N GLY A 184 -12.76 -5.67 -2.83
CA GLY A 184 -12.86 -4.90 -1.59
C GLY A 184 -13.25 -3.42 -1.76
N GLY A 185 -12.82 -2.76 -2.83
CA GLY A 185 -12.98 -1.31 -3.00
C GLY A 185 -12.19 -0.47 -1.98
N LEU A 186 -12.27 0.87 -2.07
CA LEU A 186 -11.43 1.78 -1.28
C LEU A 186 -11.63 1.64 0.24
N LYS A 187 -12.88 1.39 0.69
CA LYS A 187 -13.18 1.27 2.11
C LYS A 187 -12.51 0.04 2.74
N ALA A 188 -12.55 -1.10 2.06
CA ALA A 188 -11.91 -2.32 2.55
C ALA A 188 -10.41 -2.09 2.67
N VAL A 189 -9.79 -1.50 1.63
CA VAL A 189 -8.36 -1.16 1.61
C VAL A 189 -8.00 -0.25 2.78
N ALA A 190 -8.73 0.85 3.00
CA ALA A 190 -8.43 1.76 4.11
C ALA A 190 -8.58 1.09 5.49
N VAL A 191 -9.57 0.20 5.66
CA VAL A 191 -9.76 -0.55 6.91
C VAL A 191 -8.63 -1.56 7.12
N SER A 192 -8.26 -2.35 6.10
CA SER A 192 -7.12 -3.27 6.20
C SER A 192 -5.83 -2.54 6.47
N ASP A 193 -5.62 -1.39 5.81
CA ASP A 193 -4.39 -0.62 5.96
C ASP A 193 -4.25 -0.10 7.38
N THR A 194 -5.36 0.36 7.98
CA THR A 194 -5.34 0.80 9.37
C THR A 194 -5.03 -0.35 10.32
N LEU A 195 -5.62 -1.53 10.10
CA LEU A 195 -5.38 -2.71 10.94
C LEU A 195 -3.94 -3.22 10.81
N ASN A 196 -3.45 -3.32 9.57
CA ASN A 196 -2.07 -3.70 9.29
C ASN A 196 -1.08 -2.68 9.83
N GLY A 197 -1.40 -1.37 9.74
CA GLY A 197 -0.57 -0.30 10.31
C GLY A 197 -0.46 -0.38 11.83
N ILE A 198 -1.53 -0.72 12.54
CA ILE A 198 -1.46 -0.98 13.99
C ILE A 198 -0.58 -2.20 14.26
N GLY A 199 -0.74 -3.27 13.47
CA GLY A 199 0.09 -4.48 13.59
C GLY A 199 1.57 -4.22 13.33
N LEU A 200 1.92 -3.28 12.44
CA LEU A 200 3.29 -2.90 12.14
C LEU A 200 3.95 -2.08 13.26
N LEU A 201 3.17 -1.29 14.01
CA LEU A 201 3.68 -0.41 15.06
C LEU A 201 3.97 -1.12 16.38
N ILE A 202 3.45 -2.33 16.57
CA ILE A 202 3.64 -3.18 17.76
C ILE A 202 4.79 -4.14 17.51
#